data_AF-A0A0J6V8N8-F1
#
_entry.id   AF-A0A0J6V8N8-F1
#
_cell.length_a   1.000
_cell.length_b   1.000
_cell.length_c   1.000
_cell.angle_alpha   90.00
_cell.angle_beta   90.00
_cell.angle_gamma   90.00
#
_symmetry.space_group_name_H-M   'P 1'
#
loop_
_entity.id
_entity.type
_entity.pdbx_description
1 polymer ?
#
loop_
_entity_poly.entity_id
_entity_poly.type
_entity_poly.pdbx_seq_one_letter_code
_entity_poly.pdbx_strand_id
1 'polypeptide(L)'
;MFDPGHAFRRAFSWLPTQFASQSDAPVGPRQFGSTEHLSTEAVAAFVDGELRMSAHLRAAHHMSMCPQCATEVDAQRQAREVLRDACPVAMPSSLLGLLSQIPQHAPIEHPEPADAAQWADGAPRARRKRR
;
A
#
# COMPACT_ATOMS: atom_id res chain seq x y z
N MET A 1 52.66 -1.72 -32.18
CA MET A 1 51.34 -2.37 -31.95
C MET A 1 51.19 -2.47 -30.45
N PHE A 2 50.50 -1.52 -29.83
CA PHE A 2 50.33 -1.39 -28.38
C PHE A 2 48.88 -1.71 -28.07
N ASP A 3 48.66 -2.71 -27.22
CA ASP A 3 47.34 -3.18 -26.78
C ASP A 3 46.97 -2.49 -25.46
N PRO A 4 45.98 -1.59 -25.39
CA PRO A 4 45.59 -0.91 -24.16
C PRO A 4 44.37 -1.59 -23.52
N GLY A 5 44.54 -2.84 -23.09
CA GLY A 5 43.50 -3.66 -22.48
C GLY A 5 43.60 -3.86 -20.96
N HIS A 6 44.31 -3.05 -20.17
CA HIS A 6 44.56 -3.39 -18.75
C HIS A 6 44.60 -2.21 -17.74
N ALA A 7 43.82 -1.15 -17.94
CA ALA A 7 43.82 0.02 -17.06
C ALA A 7 42.55 0.21 -16.19
N PHE A 8 41.77 -0.83 -15.93
CA PHE A 8 40.58 -0.75 -15.04
C PHE A 8 40.58 -1.74 -13.88
N ARG A 9 41.76 -2.15 -13.38
CA ARG A 9 41.86 -3.00 -12.17
C ARG A 9 43.05 -2.57 -11.31
N ARG A 10 42.95 -1.49 -10.52
CA ARG A 10 43.90 -1.21 -9.44
C ARG A 10 43.46 -0.09 -8.48
N ALA A 11 42.31 -0.26 -7.81
CA ALA A 11 41.96 0.62 -6.69
C ALA A 11 41.12 -0.05 -5.56
N PHE A 12 40.98 -1.37 -5.52
CA PHE A 12 40.30 -2.06 -4.40
C PHE A 12 40.98 -3.38 -4.05
N SER A 13 42.21 -3.32 -3.53
CA SER A 13 43.01 -4.49 -3.11
C SER A 13 43.10 -4.65 -1.59
N TRP A 14 42.13 -4.15 -0.81
CA TRP A 14 42.15 -4.21 0.66
C TRP A 14 40.88 -4.81 1.29
N LEU A 15 40.26 -5.80 0.65
CA LEU A 15 39.26 -6.66 1.29
C LEU A 15 39.61 -8.15 1.04
N PRO A 16 39.52 -9.02 2.05
CA PRO A 16 39.81 -10.45 1.89
C PRO A 16 38.84 -11.09 0.88
N THR A 17 39.35 -11.60 -0.23
CA THR A 17 38.59 -12.23 -1.32
C THR A 17 38.04 -13.62 -0.99
N GLN A 18 38.17 -14.07 0.26
CA GLN A 18 37.98 -15.47 0.67
C GLN A 18 36.52 -15.92 0.91
N PHE A 19 35.53 -15.11 0.50
CA PHE A 19 34.10 -15.52 0.47
C PHE A 19 33.38 -15.17 -0.84
N ALA A 20 34.08 -14.76 -1.89
CA ALA A 20 33.48 -14.55 -3.19
C ALA A 20 33.58 -15.86 -4.01
N SER A 21 32.66 -16.80 -3.79
CA SER A 21 32.40 -17.87 -4.76
C SER A 21 31.73 -17.23 -5.99
N GLN A 22 32.53 -16.61 -6.85
CA GLN A 22 32.09 -16.19 -8.19
C GLN A 22 32.15 -17.42 -9.09
N SER A 23 31.11 -18.24 -9.05
CA SER A 23 30.85 -19.21 -10.11
C SER A 23 30.48 -18.43 -11.38
N ASP A 24 31.28 -18.58 -12.43
CA ASP A 24 31.11 -17.97 -13.77
C ASP A 24 29.97 -18.62 -14.58
N ALA A 25 29.08 -19.35 -13.89
CA ALA A 25 27.92 -19.98 -14.49
C ALA A 25 26.82 -18.92 -14.65
N PRO A 26 26.06 -18.93 -15.76
CA PRO A 26 24.91 -18.05 -15.90
C PRO A 26 23.94 -18.33 -14.75
N VAL A 27 23.71 -17.32 -13.91
CA VAL A 27 22.72 -17.41 -12.83
C VAL A 27 21.36 -17.54 -13.51
N GLY A 28 20.76 -18.74 -13.40
CA GLY A 28 19.40 -18.96 -13.88
C GLY A 28 18.41 -17.99 -13.22
N PRO A 29 17.17 -17.89 -13.73
CA PRO A 29 16.17 -17.01 -13.14
C PRO A 29 16.02 -17.29 -11.64
N ARG A 30 15.99 -16.21 -10.83
CA ARG A 30 15.84 -16.33 -9.38
C ARG A 30 14.56 -17.10 -9.09
N GLN A 31 14.70 -18.21 -8.36
CA GLN A 31 13.56 -18.96 -7.85
C GLN A 31 13.14 -18.35 -6.52
N PHE A 32 11.83 -18.19 -6.32
CA PHE A 32 11.27 -17.69 -5.07
C PHE A 32 10.76 -18.88 -4.26
N GLY A 33 11.02 -18.88 -2.96
CA GLY A 33 10.38 -19.82 -2.04
C GLY A 33 8.90 -19.44 -1.80
N SER A 34 8.06 -20.39 -1.39
CA SER A 34 6.63 -20.17 -1.19
C SER A 34 6.28 -19.02 -0.22
N THR A 35 7.18 -18.68 0.71
CA THR A 35 7.03 -17.57 1.67
C THR A 35 7.62 -16.24 1.19
N GLU A 36 8.34 -16.23 0.07
CA GLU A 36 8.93 -15.01 -0.52
C GLU A 36 7.97 -14.27 -1.46
N HIS A 37 6.80 -14.84 -1.76
CA HIS A 37 5.78 -14.23 -2.60
C HIS A 37 5.04 -13.10 -1.88
N LEU A 38 4.37 -12.24 -2.65
CA LEU A 38 3.47 -11.24 -2.09
C LEU A 38 2.33 -11.95 -1.35
N SER A 39 1.92 -11.42 -0.20
CA SER A 39 0.70 -11.90 0.46
C SER A 39 -0.53 -11.54 -0.37
N THR A 40 -1.61 -12.31 -0.22
CA THR A 40 -2.90 -12.02 -0.88
C THR A 40 -3.39 -10.60 -0.57
N GLU A 41 -3.22 -10.13 0.67
CA GLU A 41 -3.55 -8.76 1.08
C GLU A 41 -2.69 -7.72 0.35
N ALA A 42 -1.40 -7.99 0.15
CA ALA A 42 -0.50 -7.09 -0.58
C ALA A 42 -0.86 -7.02 -2.08
N VAL A 43 -1.26 -8.15 -2.68
CA VAL A 43 -1.76 -8.20 -4.06
C VAL A 43 -3.03 -7.36 -4.20
N ALA A 44 -4.01 -7.55 -3.32
CA ALA A 44 -5.25 -6.77 -3.33
C ALA A 44 -4.97 -5.26 -3.15
N ALA A 45 -4.20 -4.88 -2.13
CA ALA A 45 -3.85 -3.48 -1.88
C ALA A 45 -3.04 -2.85 -3.02
N PHE A 46 -2.20 -3.62 -3.72
CA PHE A 46 -1.47 -3.13 -4.89
C PHE A 46 -2.41 -2.82 -6.06
N VAL A 47 -3.37 -3.72 -6.34
CA VAL A 47 -4.35 -3.55 -7.42
C VAL A 47 -5.32 -2.41 -7.15
N ASP A 48 -5.74 -2.24 -5.90
CA ASP A 48 -6.64 -1.17 -5.50
C ASP A 48 -5.94 0.19 -5.35
N GLY A 49 -4.61 0.21 -5.32
CA GLY A 49 -3.82 1.45 -5.21
C GLY A 49 -3.65 1.96 -3.78
N GLU A 50 -3.93 1.11 -2.78
CA GLU A 50 -3.94 1.46 -1.35
C GLU A 50 -2.57 1.34 -0.67
N LEU A 51 -1.57 0.80 -1.38
CA LEU A 51 -0.20 0.74 -0.87
C LEU A 51 0.46 2.12 -0.86
N ARG A 52 1.14 2.45 0.25
CA ARG A 52 2.07 3.59 0.28
C ARG A 52 3.15 3.44 -0.79
N MET A 53 3.63 4.55 -1.33
CA MET A 53 4.60 4.59 -2.45
C MET A 53 5.78 3.62 -2.29
N SER A 54 6.41 3.56 -1.12
CA SER A 54 7.55 2.67 -0.90
C SER A 54 7.19 1.18 -0.97
N ALA A 55 5.98 0.79 -0.52
CA ALA A 55 5.49 -0.57 -0.62
C ALA A 55 5.07 -0.90 -2.06
N HIS A 56 4.44 0.06 -2.75
CA HIS A 56 4.08 -0.06 -4.16
C HIS A 56 5.31 -0.34 -5.03
N LEU A 57 6.39 0.44 -4.88
CA LEU A 57 7.62 0.24 -5.66
C LEU A 57 8.27 -1.13 -5.38
N ARG A 58 8.25 -1.61 -4.13
CA ARG A 58 8.76 -2.95 -3.80
C ARG A 58 7.92 -4.06 -4.44
N ALA A 59 6.60 -3.93 -4.41
CA ALA A 59 5.69 -4.89 -5.05
C ALA A 59 5.90 -4.91 -6.57
N ALA A 60 5.96 -3.74 -7.21
CA ALA A 60 6.23 -3.63 -8.64
C ALA A 60 7.58 -4.24 -9.04
N HIS A 61 8.63 -3.96 -8.27
CA HIS A 61 9.94 -4.57 -8.48
C HIS A 61 9.88 -6.10 -8.31
N HIS A 62 9.20 -6.60 -7.28
CA HIS A 62 9.03 -8.04 -7.07
C HIS A 62 8.33 -8.72 -8.25
N MET A 63 7.22 -8.14 -8.75
CA MET A 63 6.49 -8.67 -9.92
C MET A 63 7.36 -8.72 -11.19
N SER A 64 8.28 -7.75 -11.37
CA SER A 64 9.18 -7.76 -12.52
C SER A 64 10.15 -8.94 -12.54
N MET A 65 10.38 -9.57 -11.39
CA MET A 65 11.28 -10.73 -11.23
C MET A 65 10.52 -12.04 -10.95
N CYS A 66 9.29 -11.96 -10.43
CA CYS A 66 8.49 -13.11 -10.02
C CYS A 66 7.23 -13.24 -10.90
N PRO A 67 7.23 -14.15 -11.90
CA PRO A 67 6.09 -14.30 -12.81
C PRO A 67 4.83 -14.78 -12.10
N GLN A 68 4.95 -15.59 -11.03
CA GLN A 68 3.79 -16.04 -10.25
C GLN A 68 3.04 -14.86 -9.63
N CYS A 69 3.74 -13.95 -8.94
CA CYS A 69 3.11 -12.78 -8.35
C CYS A 69 2.53 -11.83 -9.42
N ALA A 70 3.15 -11.76 -10.60
CA ALA A 70 2.57 -11.02 -11.73
C ALA A 70 1.21 -11.62 -12.15
N THR A 71 1.13 -12.95 -12.30
CA THR A 71 -0.14 -13.63 -12.65
C THR A 71 -1.23 -13.46 -11.59
N GLU A 72 -0.87 -13.47 -10.31
CA GLU A 72 -1.83 -13.25 -9.21
C GLU A 72 -2.40 -11.82 -9.23
N VAL A 73 -1.55 -10.82 -9.51
CA VAL A 73 -1.97 -9.43 -9.68
C VAL A 73 -2.89 -9.25 -10.89
N ASP A 74 -2.59 -9.90 -12.01
CA ASP A 74 -3.46 -9.87 -13.20
C ASP A 74 -4.82 -10.51 -12.92
N ALA A 75 -4.84 -11.65 -12.22
CA ALA A 75 -6.09 -12.30 -11.80
C ALA A 75 -6.93 -11.39 -10.89
N GLN A 76 -6.29 -10.69 -9.95
CA GLN A 76 -6.98 -9.75 -9.06
C GLN A 76 -7.50 -8.51 -9.83
N ARG A 77 -6.76 -8.01 -10.83
CA ARG A 77 -7.23 -6.93 -11.72
C ARG A 77 -8.47 -7.34 -12.50
N GLN A 78 -8.45 -8.54 -13.10
CA GLN A 78 -9.58 -9.08 -13.82
C GLN A 78 -10.81 -9.22 -12.90
N ALA A 79 -10.62 -9.74 -11.68
CA ALA A 79 -11.71 -9.85 -10.71
C ALA A 79 -12.32 -8.48 -10.38
N ARG A 80 -11.47 -7.46 -10.19
CA ARG A 80 -11.90 -6.08 -9.94
C ARG A 80 -12.68 -5.47 -11.11
N GLU A 81 -12.24 -5.73 -12.35
CA GLU A 81 -12.95 -5.27 -13.56
C GLU A 81 -14.32 -5.91 -13.67
N VAL A 82 -14.42 -7.24 -13.49
CA VAL A 82 -15.69 -7.97 -13.48
C VAL A 82 -16.65 -7.42 -12.43
N LEU A 83 -16.16 -7.12 -11.22
CA LEU A 83 -16.99 -6.53 -10.16
C LEU A 83 -17.42 -5.10 -10.45
N ARG A 84 -16.61 -4.33 -11.18
CA ARG A 84 -16.98 -2.96 -11.59
C ARG A 84 -18.01 -2.95 -12.72
N ASP A 85 -17.94 -3.93 -13.60
CA ASP A 85 -18.90 -4.10 -14.70
C ASP A 85 -20.19 -4.81 -14.24
N ALA A 86 -20.19 -5.43 -13.06
CA ALA A 86 -21.39 -5.97 -12.46
C ALA A 86 -22.43 -4.86 -12.21
N CYS A 87 -23.71 -5.20 -12.38
CA CYS A 87 -24.85 -4.27 -12.35
C CYS A 87 -24.72 -3.20 -11.25
N PRO A 88 -24.96 -1.91 -11.55
CA PRO A 88 -24.94 -0.85 -10.56
C PRO A 88 -25.83 -1.19 -9.37
N VAL A 89 -25.31 -1.03 -8.15
CA VAL A 89 -26.13 -1.11 -6.95
C VAL A 89 -27.10 0.07 -6.98
N ALA A 90 -28.36 -0.19 -7.32
CA ALA A 90 -29.40 0.83 -7.33
C ALA A 90 -29.75 1.25 -5.90
N MET A 91 -29.82 2.56 -5.66
CA MET A 91 -30.30 3.08 -4.38
C MET A 91 -31.81 2.80 -4.26
N PRO A 92 -32.29 2.21 -3.14
CA PRO A 92 -33.71 2.10 -2.89
C PRO A 92 -34.38 3.49 -2.88
N SER A 93 -35.55 3.62 -3.52
CA SER A 93 -36.27 4.90 -3.60
C SER A 93 -36.63 5.48 -2.23
N SER A 94 -36.88 4.63 -1.25
CA SER A 94 -37.12 5.03 0.14
C SER A 94 -35.89 5.70 0.78
N LEU A 95 -34.69 5.17 0.55
CA LEU A 95 -33.45 5.76 1.04
C LEU A 95 -33.18 7.10 0.34
N LEU A 96 -33.38 7.18 -0.98
CA LEU A 96 -33.26 8.43 -1.72
C LEU A 96 -34.20 9.51 -1.17
N GLY A 97 -35.46 9.15 -0.89
CA GLY A 97 -36.44 10.06 -0.30
C GLY A 97 -36.08 10.55 1.10
N LEU A 98 -35.45 9.71 1.93
CA LEU A 98 -34.93 10.13 3.24
C LEU A 98 -33.71 11.06 3.09
N LEU A 99 -32.76 10.70 2.22
CA LEU A 99 -31.55 11.51 1.99
C LEU A 99 -31.89 12.89 1.40
N SER A 100 -32.92 12.99 0.56
CA SER A 100 -33.37 14.28 0.01
C SER A 100 -33.97 15.24 1.03
N GLN A 101 -34.28 14.77 2.25
CA GLN A 101 -34.83 15.58 3.34
C GLN A 101 -33.76 16.07 4.32
N ILE A 102 -32.49 15.69 4.14
CA ILE A 102 -31.39 16.16 5.01
C ILE A 102 -31.20 17.67 4.80
N PRO A 103 -31.30 18.50 5.86
CA PRO A 103 -31.05 19.93 5.76
C PRO A 103 -29.60 20.22 5.32
N GLN A 104 -29.42 21.11 4.34
CA GLN A 104 -28.09 21.52 3.86
C GLN A 104 -27.35 22.43 4.85
N HIS A 105 -28.09 23.04 5.78
CA HIS A 105 -27.57 23.87 6.84
C HIS A 105 -28.23 23.48 8.17
N ALA A 106 -27.47 23.60 9.26
CA ALA A 106 -28.05 23.52 10.59
C ALA A 106 -29.14 24.60 10.73
N PRO A 107 -30.28 24.31 11.40
CA PRO A 107 -31.21 25.35 11.79
C PRO A 107 -30.43 26.46 12.49
N ILE A 108 -30.66 27.71 12.08
CA ILE A 108 -30.11 28.86 12.79
C ILE A 108 -30.74 28.83 14.18
N GLU A 109 -29.94 28.48 15.19
CA GLU A 109 -30.35 28.63 16.58
C GLU A 109 -30.69 30.11 16.79
N HIS A 110 -31.98 30.41 16.97
CA HIS A 110 -32.36 31.65 17.62
C HIS A 110 -31.83 31.56 19.05
N PRO A 111 -31.07 32.55 19.55
CA PRO A 111 -30.56 32.50 20.91
C PRO A 111 -31.74 32.57 21.88
N GLU A 112 -32.14 31.41 22.41
CA GLU A 112 -32.99 31.34 23.59
C GLU A 112 -32.19 31.90 24.78
N PRO A 113 -32.80 32.73 25.64
CA PRO A 113 -32.12 33.30 26.80
C PRO A 113 -31.65 32.19 27.74
N ALA A 114 -30.41 32.34 28.21
CA ALA A 114 -29.65 31.36 28.96
C ALA A 114 -30.40 30.81 30.18
N ASP A 115 -30.70 29.51 30.17
CA ASP A 115 -30.92 28.70 31.38
C ASP A 115 -30.75 27.20 31.08
N ALA A 116 -29.49 26.78 30.89
CA ALA A 116 -29.12 25.36 30.95
C ALA A 116 -27.67 25.20 31.46
N ALA A 117 -27.35 25.89 32.56
CA ALA A 117 -26.18 25.58 33.37
C ALA A 117 -26.47 24.34 34.24
N GLN A 118 -26.70 23.19 33.59
CA GLN A 118 -26.72 21.93 34.29
C GLN A 118 -26.36 20.84 33.29
N TRP A 119 -25.18 20.24 33.51
CA TRP A 119 -24.74 18.89 33.09
C TRP A 119 -23.42 18.93 32.32
N ALA A 120 -22.32 18.97 33.08
CA ALA A 120 -21.23 17.99 32.99
C ALA A 120 -20.09 18.43 33.94
N ASP A 121 -20.17 18.00 35.20
CA ASP A 121 -18.96 17.91 36.03
C ASP A 121 -18.21 16.64 35.59
N GLY A 122 -17.19 16.85 34.75
CA GLY A 122 -16.30 15.81 34.25
C GLY A 122 -14.87 16.14 34.62
N ALA A 123 -14.38 15.55 35.70
CA ALA A 123 -13.04 15.75 36.25
C ALA A 123 -11.91 15.64 35.19
N PRO A 124 -10.85 16.47 35.26
CA PRO A 124 -9.77 16.47 34.29
C PRO A 124 -8.87 15.22 34.43
N ARG A 125 -8.76 14.44 33.35
CA ARG A 125 -7.85 13.29 33.26
C ARG A 125 -6.39 13.76 33.30
N ALA A 126 -5.67 13.38 34.35
CA ALA A 126 -4.27 13.69 34.55
C ALA A 126 -3.37 13.18 33.41
N ARG A 127 -2.58 14.09 32.85
CA ARG A 127 -1.64 13.87 31.74
C ARG A 127 -0.37 13.17 32.27
N ARG A 128 -0.25 11.86 32.07
CA ARG A 128 0.98 11.10 32.38
C ARG A 128 2.14 11.61 31.49
N LYS A 129 3.18 12.17 32.12
CA LYS A 129 4.46 12.49 31.47
C LYS A 129 5.23 11.19 31.20
N ARG A 130 5.55 10.94 29.93
CA ARG A 130 6.56 9.93 29.54
C ARG A 130 7.93 10.46 29.97
N ARG A 131 8.69 9.61 30.64
CA ARG A 131 10.09 9.79 31.01
C ARG A 131 10.96 9.04 30.02
#